data_AF-A0A973F6W6-F1
#
_entry.id   AF-A0A973F6W6-F1
#
_cell.length_a   1.000
_cell.length_b   1.000
_cell.length_c   1.000
_cell.angle_alpha   90.00
_cell.angle_beta   90.00
_cell.angle_gamma   90.00
#
_symmetry.space_group_name_H-M   'P 1'
#
loop_
_entity.id
_entity.type
_entity.pdbx_description
1 polymer ?
#
loop_
_entity_poly.entity_id
_entity_poly.type
_entity_poly.pdbx_seq_one_letter_code
_entity_poly.pdbx_strand_id
1 'polypeptide(L)'
;MSCKNCLAWDSHKKSIADDEIGFVGQCRFNPPIFTNDEVPAKWPITEHCDWCLKFVPRDALKNKISPSLLVYASMRLVALVQALRIFELVLG
;
A
#
# COMPACT_ATOMS: atom_id res chain seq x y z
N MET A 1 -16.49 0.28 6.60
CA MET A 1 -15.17 -0.23 7.02
C MET A 1 -15.23 -1.74 6.93
N SER A 2 -14.77 -2.32 5.83
CA SER A 2 -14.78 -3.79 5.64
C SER A 2 -13.44 -4.24 5.10
N CYS A 3 -13.06 -5.48 5.41
CA CYS A 3 -11.79 -6.07 5.03
C CYS A 3 -11.47 -5.91 3.53
N LYS A 4 -12.43 -6.12 2.61
CA LYS A 4 -12.19 -5.91 1.16
C LYS A 4 -11.65 -4.54 0.79
N ASN A 5 -12.04 -3.51 1.54
CA ASN A 5 -11.67 -2.11 1.31
C ASN A 5 -10.48 -1.67 2.18
N CYS A 6 -9.89 -2.58 2.96
CA CYS A 6 -8.75 -2.30 3.84
C CYS A 6 -7.43 -2.52 3.10
N LEU A 7 -6.47 -1.60 3.25
CA LEU A 7 -5.11 -1.70 2.73
C LEU A 7 -4.35 -2.89 3.36
N ALA A 8 -4.66 -3.22 4.61
CA ALA A 8 -4.03 -4.30 5.35
C ALA A 8 -4.67 -5.69 5.10
N TRP A 9 -5.67 -5.80 4.23
CA TRP A 9 -6.33 -7.07 3.92
C TRP A 9 -5.87 -7.59 2.56
N ASP A 10 -5.39 -8.83 2.56
CA ASP A 10 -4.80 -9.51 1.42
C ASP A 10 -5.67 -10.67 0.95
N SER A 11 -6.30 -10.49 -0.22
CA SER A 11 -7.16 -11.49 -0.88
C SER A 11 -6.40 -12.51 -1.73
N HIS A 12 -5.10 -12.32 -1.97
CA HIS A 12 -4.33 -13.14 -2.92
C HIS A 12 -3.68 -14.36 -2.27
N LYS A 13 -3.50 -14.36 -0.95
CA LYS A 13 -3.12 -15.58 -0.23
C LYS A 13 -4.35 -16.43 0.07
N LYS A 14 -4.87 -17.10 -0.97
CA LYS A 14 -5.71 -18.29 -0.79
C LYS A 14 -4.95 -19.24 0.14
N SER A 15 -5.49 -19.53 1.32
CA SER A 15 -5.00 -20.65 2.11
C SER A 15 -5.21 -21.92 1.28
N ILE A 16 -4.17 -22.75 1.19
CA ILE A 16 -4.08 -23.97 0.36
C ILE A 16 -5.04 -25.10 0.86
N ALA A 17 -5.98 -24.81 1.76
CA ALA A 17 -6.97 -25.78 2.23
C ALA A 17 -8.34 -25.14 2.06
N ASP A 18 -9.17 -25.67 1.17
CA ASP A 18 -10.60 -25.33 1.00
C ASP A 18 -10.87 -24.26 -0.06
N ASP A 19 -10.87 -24.72 -1.31
CA ASP A 19 -11.36 -24.01 -2.51
C ASP A 19 -12.91 -23.98 -2.59
N GLU A 20 -13.60 -24.15 -1.46
CA GLU A 20 -15.05 -24.07 -1.40
C GLU A 20 -15.50 -22.97 -0.43
N ILE A 21 -16.16 -21.95 -1.00
CA ILE A 21 -17.08 -21.02 -0.35
C ILE A 21 -16.41 -19.86 0.41
N GLY A 22 -16.43 -18.68 -0.22
CA GLY A 22 -16.36 -17.40 0.47
C GLY A 22 -15.22 -16.50 0.03
N PHE A 23 -15.52 -15.21 -0.16
CA PHE A 23 -14.51 -14.17 -0.36
C PHE A 23 -13.71 -13.96 0.94
N VAL A 24 -12.78 -14.86 1.25
CA VAL A 24 -11.90 -14.80 2.43
C VAL A 24 -10.51 -14.29 2.07
N GLY A 25 -9.80 -13.78 3.07
CA GLY A 25 -8.44 -13.24 2.92
C GLY A 25 -7.76 -13.06 4.28
N GLN A 26 -6.51 -12.60 4.26
CA GLN A 26 -5.69 -12.46 5.47
C GLN A 26 -5.65 -11.02 5.97
N CYS A 27 -5.91 -10.82 7.26
CA CYS A 27 -5.69 -9.54 7.93
C CYS A 27 -4.21 -9.40 8.32
N ARG A 28 -3.48 -8.49 7.67
CA ARG A 28 -2.05 -8.22 7.94
C ARG A 28 -1.81 -7.27 9.13
N PHE A 29 -2.87 -6.69 9.67
CA PHE A 29 -2.75 -5.86 10.86
C PHE A 29 -2.62 -6.72 12.12
N ASN A 30 -3.36 -7.82 12.21
CA ASN A 30 -3.26 -8.74 13.34
C ASN A 30 -2.12 -9.74 13.07
N PRO A 31 -1.11 -9.83 13.95
CA PRO A 31 0.02 -10.72 13.75
C PRO A 31 -0.43 -12.19 13.68
N PRO A 32 0.41 -13.08 13.13
CA PRO A 32 0.17 -14.51 13.17
C PRO A 32 -0.07 -15.01 14.60
N ILE A 33 -1.04 -15.90 14.75
CA ILE A 33 -1.40 -16.49 16.03
C ILE A 33 -0.94 -17.95 16.03
N PHE A 34 -0.37 -18.40 17.15
CA PHE A 34 -0.05 -19.81 17.38
C PHE A 34 -1.30 -20.54 17.86
N THR A 35 -1.62 -21.67 17.23
CA THR A 35 -2.70 -22.56 17.69
C THR A 35 -2.17 -23.68 18.58
N ASN A 36 -0.90 -24.04 18.40
CA ASN A 36 -0.09 -24.98 19.18
C ASN A 36 1.37 -24.56 18.98
N ASP A 37 2.21 -24.70 20.01
CA ASP A 37 3.65 -24.40 19.99
C ASP A 37 4.43 -25.25 18.97
N GLU A 38 3.88 -26.40 18.56
CA GLU A 38 4.47 -27.29 17.55
C GLU A 38 4.18 -26.86 16.11
N VAL A 39 3.27 -25.90 15.89
CA VAL A 39 2.82 -25.49 14.56
C VAL A 39 3.23 -24.04 14.27
N PRO A 40 3.74 -23.73 13.06
CA PRO A 40 4.04 -22.35 12.69
C PRO A 40 2.83 -21.43 12.84
N ALA A 41 3.04 -20.23 13.38
CA ALA A 41 1.98 -19.24 13.52
C ALA A 41 1.36 -18.91 12.16
N LYS A 42 0.02 -18.77 12.15
CA LYS A 42 -0.74 -18.47 10.93
C LYS A 42 -1.38 -17.10 11.03
N TRP A 43 -1.38 -16.38 9.91
CA TRP A 43 -2.13 -15.13 9.80
C TRP A 43 -3.63 -15.40 9.96
N PRO A 44 -4.38 -14.52 10.65
CA PRO A 44 -5.83 -14.65 10.75
C PRO A 44 -6.50 -14.58 9.37
N ILE A 45 -7.36 -15.56 9.10
CA ILE A 45 -8.26 -15.58 7.95
C ILE A 45 -9.54 -14.85 8.35
N THR A 46 -10.03 -13.96 7.49
CA THR A 46 -11.21 -13.11 7.70
C THR A 46 -12.02 -13.04 6.43
N GLU A 47 -13.33 -12.90 6.55
CA GLU A 47 -14.23 -12.67 5.42
C GLU A 47 -14.11 -11.23 4.90
N HIS A 48 -14.47 -11.03 3.64
CA HIS A 48 -14.44 -9.71 2.98
C HIS A 48 -15.29 -8.62 3.66
N CYS A 49 -16.30 -9.03 4.44
CA CYS A 49 -17.27 -8.18 5.13
C CYS A 49 -16.89 -7.95 6.61
N ASP A 50 -15.94 -8.71 7.14
CA ASP A 50 -15.40 -8.50 8.48
C ASP A 50 -14.78 -7.11 8.61
N TRP A 51 -14.65 -6.68 9.86
CA TRP A 51 -14.06 -5.39 10.19
C TRP A 51 -13.34 -5.43 11.54
N CYS A 52 -12.43 -4.48 11.72
CA CYS A 52 -11.79 -4.24 13.00
C CYS A 52 -11.54 -2.73 13.17
N LEU A 53 -11.21 -2.30 14.39
CA LEU A 53 -10.90 -0.90 14.71
C LEU A 53 -9.59 -0.39 14.09
N LYS A 54 -8.87 -1.24 13.35
CA LYS A 54 -7.57 -0.96 12.75
C LYS A 54 -7.65 -0.83 11.21
N PHE A 55 -8.85 -0.55 10.72
CA PHE A 55 -9.13 -0.34 9.31
C PHE A 55 -8.30 0.80 8.73
N VAL A 56 -7.56 0.51 7.65
CA VAL A 56 -6.86 1.51 6.85
C VAL A 56 -7.50 1.50 5.47
N PRO A 57 -8.13 2.59 4.99
CA PRO A 57 -8.71 2.64 3.66
C PRO A 57 -7.69 2.29 2.57
N ARG A 58 -8.05 1.47 1.59
CA ARG A 58 -7.16 1.08 0.47
C ARG A 58 -6.66 2.30 -0.32
N ASP A 59 -7.42 3.38 -0.33
CA ASP A 59 -7.10 4.64 -1.00
C ASP A 59 -6.31 5.64 -0.15
N ALA A 60 -5.94 5.30 1.09
CA ALA A 60 -5.17 6.17 1.99
C ALA A 60 -3.81 6.62 1.42
N LEU A 61 -3.30 5.96 0.39
CA LEU A 61 -2.05 6.31 -0.29
C LEU A 61 -2.23 7.06 -1.62
N LYS A 62 -3.45 7.21 -2.15
CA LYS A 62 -3.68 7.77 -3.49
C LYS A 62 -3.22 9.22 -3.66
N ASN A 63 -3.18 9.99 -2.58
CA ASN A 63 -2.80 11.41 -2.61
C ASN A 63 -1.39 11.69 -2.06
N LYS A 64 -0.58 10.66 -1.80
CA LYS A 64 0.82 10.87 -1.40
C LYS A 64 1.70 10.97 -2.64
N ILE A 65 2.08 12.19 -3.00
CA ILE A 65 3.16 12.44 -3.96
C ILE A 65 4.43 11.79 -3.40
N SER A 66 5.09 10.95 -4.20
CA SER A 66 6.37 10.36 -3.81
C SER A 66 7.40 11.47 -3.56
N PRO A 67 8.13 11.47 -2.43
CA PRO A 67 9.20 12.43 -2.18
C PRO A 67 10.20 12.49 -3.34
N SER A 68 10.50 11.35 -3.95
CA SER A 68 11.39 11.26 -5.12
C SER A 68 10.83 12.05 -6.31
N LEU A 69 9.52 11.97 -6.57
CA LEU A 69 8.88 12.70 -7.67
C LEU A 69 8.96 14.22 -7.46
N LEU A 70 8.81 14.68 -6.22
CA LEU A 70 8.94 16.10 -5.87
C LEU A 70 10.37 16.60 -6.09
N VAL A 71 11.37 15.81 -5.69
CA VAL A 71 12.79 16.14 -5.90
C VAL A 71 13.09 16.22 -7.40
N TYR A 72 12.69 15.22 -8.19
CA TYR A 72 12.90 15.24 -9.64
C TYR A 72 12.26 16.44 -10.33
N ALA A 73 11.03 16.81 -9.94
CA ALA A 73 10.36 17.99 -10.49
C ALA A 73 11.12 19.29 -10.16
N SER A 74 11.61 19.43 -8.92
CA SER A 74 12.38 20.60 -8.49
C SER A 74 13.70 20.74 -9.25
N MET A 75 14.43 19.64 -9.47
CA MET A 75 15.68 19.64 -10.22
C MET A 75 15.47 20.08 -11.68
N ARG A 76 14.39 19.61 -12.32
CA ARG A 76 14.04 20.02 -13.69
C ARG A 76 13.71 21.50 -13.78
N LEU A 77 12.97 22.03 -12.80
CA LEU A 77 12.63 23.45 -12.75
C LEU A 77 13.90 24.31 -12.61
N VAL A 78 14.82 23.92 -11.73
CA VAL A 78 16.11 24.62 -11.57
C VAL A 78 16.92 24.60 -12.86
N ALA A 79 17.02 23.45 -13.53
CA ALA A 79 17.73 23.33 -14.80
C ALA A 79 17.12 24.21 -15.91
N LEU A 80 15.78 24.26 -16.00
CA LEU A 80 15.07 25.13 -16.95
C LEU A 80 15.33 26.61 -16.68
N VAL A 81 15.26 27.03 -15.42
CA VAL A 81 15.53 28.42 -15.04
C VAL A 81 16.98 28.81 -15.32
N GLN A 82 17.94 27.92 -15.06
CA GLN A 82 19.35 28.15 -15.39
C GLN A 82 19.57 28.23 -16.91
N ALA A 83 18.95 27.33 -17.69
CA ALA A 83 19.05 27.36 -19.14
C ALA A 83 18.48 28.66 -19.74
N LEU A 84 17.33 29.14 -19.24
CA LEU A 84 16.74 30.42 -19.66
C LEU A 84 17.66 31.60 -19.33
N ARG A 85 18.25 31.62 -18.13
CA ARG A 85 19.21 32.67 -17.72
C ARG A 85 20.43 32.71 -18.64
N ILE A 86 20.97 31.55 -19.01
CA ILE A 86 22.13 31.46 -19.90
C ILE A 86 21.76 31.92 -21.31
N PHE A 87 20.58 31.54 -21.80
CA PHE A 87 20.10 31.95 -23.13
C PHE A 87 20.00 33.47 -23.25
N GLU A 88 19.39 34.14 -22.26
CA GLU A 88 19.32 35.61 -22.20
C GLU A 88 20.71 36.27 -22.16
N LEU A 89 21.68 35.69 -21.44
CA LEU A 89 23.05 36.24 -21.39
C LEU A 89 23.85 36.07 -22.69
N VAL A 90 23.52 35.07 -23.50
CA VAL A 90 24.28 34.75 -24.73
C VAL A 90 23.68 35.43 -25.96
N LEU A 91 22.37 35.67 -25.97
CA LEU A 91 21.62 36.17 -27.12
C LEU A 91 20.95 37.53 -26.90
N GLY A 92 20.96 38.05 -25.67
CA GLY A 92 20.47 39.38 -25.31
C GLY A 92 21.55 40.46 -25.31
#